data_AF-A0A2C9UEN7-F1
#
_entry.id   AF-A0A2C9UEN7-F1
#
_cell.length_a   1.000
_cell.length_b   1.000
_cell.length_c   1.000
_cell.angle_alpha   90.00
_cell.angle_beta   90.00
_cell.angle_gamma   90.00
#
_symmetry.space_group_name_H-M   'P 1'
#
loop_
_entity.id
_entity.type
_entity.pdbx_description
1 polymer ?
#
loop_
_entity_poly.entity_id
_entity_poly.type
_entity_poly.pdbx_seq_one_letter_code
_entity_poly.pdbx_strand_id
1 'polypeptide(L)'
;MASSSGIESNNGVSSSKEAEPETPQIPPFRMPTMEEIRAQEVWNNCAVRSVASGVMGGGLGLFMGLFLGALDNPLMQEEMTAREQFIYTAKQMGRRSWSSCKAFAVMGLIFSAAECIVEKARAKHDVTNTVVAGCVTGGSMSAKGGPKAACVGCAGFAAFSVLIEKFLERHT
;
A
#
# COMPACT_ATOMS: atom_id res chain seq x y z
N MET A 1 0.30 -10.51 22.86
CA MET A 1 -0.27 -11.77 22.32
C MET A 1 -1.02 -11.44 21.05
N ALA A 2 -0.75 -12.21 19.99
CA ALA A 2 -1.46 -12.34 18.71
C ALA A 2 -1.65 -11.09 17.82
N SER A 3 -0.88 -10.99 16.72
CA SER A 3 -1.36 -11.48 15.42
C SER A 3 -0.23 -11.43 14.38
N SER A 4 0.05 -12.61 13.83
CA SER A 4 0.97 -12.85 12.73
C SER A 4 0.49 -12.10 11.49
N SER A 5 1.32 -11.21 10.95
CA SER A 5 1.13 -10.66 9.60
C SER A 5 2.35 -11.06 8.80
N GLY A 6 2.20 -12.19 8.10
CA GLY A 6 3.16 -12.67 7.12
C GLY A 6 3.25 -11.67 5.97
N ILE A 7 4.27 -10.82 6.04
CA ILE A 7 4.84 -10.16 4.88
C ILE A 7 6.23 -10.77 4.75
N GLU A 8 6.28 -11.95 4.13
CA GLU A 8 7.56 -12.58 3.79
C GLU A 8 8.09 -11.87 2.55
N SER A 9 8.85 -10.81 2.79
CA SER A 9 9.70 -10.17 1.79
C SER A 9 10.75 -11.17 1.34
N ASN A 10 10.74 -11.42 0.04
CA ASN A 10 11.69 -12.27 -0.65
C ASN A 10 13.03 -11.52 -0.75
N ASN A 11 13.90 -11.68 0.25
CA ASN A 11 15.26 -11.13 0.23
C ASN A 11 16.26 -12.20 -0.21
N GLY A 12 16.80 -12.01 -1.41
CA GLY A 12 18.03 -12.65 -1.84
C GLY A 12 19.20 -11.67 -1.84
N VAL A 13 20.42 -12.22 -1.70
CA VAL A 13 21.78 -11.63 -1.88
C VAL A 13 22.41 -11.13 -0.55
N SER A 14 23.61 -11.49 -0.10
CA SER A 14 24.69 -12.40 -0.52
C SER A 14 25.82 -12.32 0.54
N SER A 15 26.62 -13.38 0.72
CA SER A 15 28.10 -13.36 0.74
C SER A 15 28.77 -14.20 1.85
N SER A 16 29.22 -15.39 1.43
CA SER A 16 30.55 -16.02 1.63
C SER A 16 31.09 -16.34 3.03
N LYS A 17 31.30 -17.65 3.31
CA LYS A 17 32.63 -18.28 3.56
C LYS A 17 32.59 -19.81 3.76
N GLU A 18 33.55 -20.46 3.10
CA GLU A 18 34.21 -21.76 3.38
C GLU A 18 33.48 -23.10 3.17
N ALA A 19 34.29 -24.10 2.80
CA ALA A 19 33.99 -25.30 2.03
C ALA A 19 33.84 -26.58 2.87
N GLU A 20 32.94 -27.50 2.50
CA GLU A 20 33.04 -28.99 2.57
C GLU A 20 31.77 -29.62 1.91
N PRO A 21 31.80 -30.83 1.30
CA PRO A 21 30.74 -31.33 0.42
C PRO A 21 29.70 -32.21 1.14
N GLU A 22 28.41 -31.88 1.04
CA GLU A 22 27.29 -32.77 1.44
C GLU A 22 26.11 -32.67 0.46
N THR A 23 25.46 -33.82 0.25
CA THR A 23 24.28 -34.18 -0.55
C THR A 23 23.25 -33.06 -0.88
N PRO A 24 22.59 -33.09 -2.07
CA PRO A 24 21.52 -32.15 -2.41
C PRO A 24 20.31 -32.32 -1.49
N GLN A 25 20.25 -31.54 -0.41
CA GLN A 25 19.08 -31.42 0.46
C GLN A 25 18.02 -30.60 -0.28
N ILE A 26 17.19 -31.28 -1.08
CA ILE A 26 15.96 -30.68 -1.62
C ILE A 26 15.05 -30.50 -0.40
N PRO A 27 14.67 -29.26 0.00
CA PRO A 27 13.72 -29.07 1.10
C PRO A 27 12.43 -29.84 0.76
N PRO A 28 11.80 -30.54 1.73
CA PRO A 28 10.61 -31.32 1.47
C PRO A 28 9.52 -30.39 0.89
N PHE A 29 9.07 -30.71 -0.33
CA PHE A 29 8.01 -29.99 -1.02
C PHE A 29 6.70 -30.21 -0.24
N ARG A 30 6.44 -29.35 0.74
CA ARG A 30 5.15 -29.30 1.43
C ARG A 30 4.16 -28.77 0.41
N MET A 31 3.27 -29.63 -0.07
CA MET A 31 2.16 -29.17 -0.91
C MET A 31 1.39 -28.14 -0.09
N PRO A 32 1.24 -26.89 -0.58
CA PRO A 32 0.45 -25.90 0.11
C PRO A 32 -0.94 -26.48 0.34
N THR A 33 -1.44 -26.34 1.56
CA THR A 33 -2.81 -26.75 1.88
C THR A 33 -3.79 -26.05 0.95
N MET A 34 -4.97 -26.64 0.71
CA MET A 34 -5.98 -26.05 -0.22
C MET A 34 -6.34 -24.59 0.13
N GLU A 35 -6.15 -24.16 1.37
CA GLU A 35 -6.33 -22.79 1.81
C GLU A 35 -5.18 -21.87 1.36
N GLU A 36 -3.92 -22.33 1.41
CA GLU A 36 -2.75 -21.61 0.92
C GLU A 36 -2.74 -21.51 -0.62
N ILE A 37 -3.23 -22.53 -1.34
CA ILE A 37 -3.38 -22.49 -2.79
C ILE A 37 -4.40 -21.42 -3.20
N ARG A 38 -5.55 -21.34 -2.52
CA ARG A 38 -6.55 -20.30 -2.78
C ARG A 38 -6.01 -18.92 -2.46
N ALA A 39 -5.22 -18.77 -1.40
CA ALA A 39 -4.55 -17.51 -1.10
C ALA A 39 -3.59 -17.14 -2.25
N GLN A 40 -2.77 -18.07 -2.75
CA GLN A 40 -1.90 -17.80 -3.89
C GLN A 40 -2.67 -17.45 -5.17
N GLU A 41 -3.80 -18.10 -5.48
CA GLU A 41 -4.64 -17.71 -6.62
C GLU A 41 -5.25 -16.31 -6.47
N VAL A 42 -5.68 -15.96 -5.26
CA VAL A 42 -6.19 -14.63 -4.91
C VAL A 42 -5.11 -13.56 -5.09
N TRP A 43 -3.88 -13.85 -4.68
CA TRP A 43 -2.74 -12.94 -4.79
C TRP A 43 -2.14 -12.90 -6.21
N ASN A 44 -2.27 -13.98 -7.00
CA ASN A 44 -1.90 -14.03 -8.41
C ASN A 44 -2.93 -13.34 -9.34
N ASN A 45 -4.14 -13.11 -8.86
CA ASN A 45 -5.14 -12.35 -9.60
C ASN A 45 -4.98 -10.85 -9.34
N CYS A 46 -4.47 -10.12 -10.33
CA CYS A 46 -4.28 -8.67 -10.23
C CYS A 46 -5.56 -7.93 -9.86
N ALA A 47 -6.72 -8.37 -10.33
CA ALA A 47 -7.98 -7.73 -10.00
C ALA A 47 -8.30 -7.87 -8.50
N VAL A 48 -8.15 -9.09 -7.95
CA VAL A 48 -8.47 -9.36 -6.55
C VAL A 48 -7.43 -8.71 -5.64
N ARG A 49 -6.14 -8.82 -5.95
CA ARG A 49 -5.05 -8.16 -5.22
C ARG A 49 -5.25 -6.64 -5.19
N SER A 50 -5.64 -6.03 -6.30
CA SER A 50 -5.92 -4.60 -6.39
C SER A 50 -7.14 -4.19 -5.56
N VAL A 51 -8.24 -4.94 -5.63
CA VAL A 51 -9.44 -4.66 -4.84
C VAL A 51 -9.16 -4.81 -3.34
N ALA A 52 -8.49 -5.88 -2.93
CA ALA A 52 -8.12 -6.11 -1.53
C ALA A 52 -7.25 -4.96 -0.99
N SER A 53 -6.23 -4.55 -1.76
CA SER A 53 -5.39 -3.40 -1.39
C SER A 53 -6.14 -2.08 -1.36
N GLY A 54 -7.11 -1.87 -2.27
CA GLY A 54 -7.97 -0.69 -2.29
C GLY A 54 -8.90 -0.63 -1.08
N VAL A 55 -9.45 -1.77 -0.64
CA VAL A 55 -10.26 -1.86 0.60
C VAL A 55 -9.40 -1.58 1.82
N MET A 56 -8.20 -2.17 1.90
CA MET A 56 -7.27 -1.92 3.00
C MET A 56 -6.82 -0.45 3.06
N GLY A 57 -6.48 0.13 1.90
CA GLY A 57 -6.14 1.54 1.78
C GLY A 57 -7.32 2.46 2.12
N GLY A 58 -8.52 2.14 1.66
CA GLY A 58 -9.75 2.87 2.00
C GLY A 58 -10.06 2.87 3.49
N GLY A 59 -9.87 1.73 4.16
CA GLY A 59 -10.03 1.61 5.62
C GLY A 59 -9.04 2.49 6.38
N LEU A 60 -7.76 2.46 5.99
CA LEU A 60 -6.73 3.35 6.53
C LEU A 60 -7.04 4.83 6.27
N GLY A 61 -7.52 5.17 5.07
CA GLY A 61 -7.91 6.53 4.70
C GLY A 61 -9.12 7.05 5.47
N LEU A 62 -10.11 6.19 5.74
CA LEU A 62 -11.26 6.50 6.56
C LEU A 62 -10.84 6.76 8.02
N PHE A 63 -9.99 5.89 8.58
CA PHE A 63 -9.44 6.05 9.92
C PHE A 63 -8.64 7.35 10.03
N MET A 64 -7.71 7.58 9.09
CA MET A 64 -6.89 8.79 9.05
C MET A 64 -7.75 10.05 8.90
N GLY A 65 -8.77 10.02 8.04
CA GLY A 65 -9.67 11.15 7.84
C GLY A 65 -10.56 11.44 9.05
N LEU A 66 -10.98 10.41 9.79
CA LEU A 66 -11.70 10.54 11.06
C LEU A 66 -10.78 11.10 12.15
N PHE A 67 -9.55 10.57 12.24
CA PHE A 67 -8.57 11.00 13.23
C PHE A 67 -8.20 12.48 13.06
N LEU A 68 -7.87 12.91 11.84
CA LEU A 68 -7.59 14.33 11.58
C LEU A 68 -8.83 15.20 11.83
N GLY A 69 -10.02 14.72 11.44
CA GLY A 69 -11.26 15.44 11.70
C GLY A 69 -11.63 15.55 13.19
N ALA A 70 -11.09 14.67 14.05
CA ALA A 70 -11.22 14.75 15.50
C ALA A 70 -10.18 15.69 16.14
N LEU A 71 -9.01 15.87 15.51
CA LEU A 71 -7.96 16.77 15.98
C LEU A 71 -8.19 18.23 15.56
N ASP A 72 -8.91 18.46 14.47
CA ASP A 72 -9.33 19.81 14.05
C ASP A 72 -10.32 20.39 15.09
N ASN A 73 -9.84 21.33 15.92
CA ASN A 73 -10.67 21.99 16.95
C ASN A 73 -11.62 23.03 16.29
N PRO A 74 -12.94 22.96 16.53
CA PRO A 74 -13.91 23.90 15.95
C PRO A 74 -13.95 25.24 16.70
N LEU A 75 -12.82 25.94 16.85
CA LEU A 75 -12.73 27.23 17.58
C LEU A 75 -13.35 28.44 16.84
N MET A 76 -14.13 28.22 15.77
CA MET A 76 -14.64 29.30 14.90
C MET A 76 -16.18 29.40 14.87
N GLN A 77 -16.89 28.84 15.86
CA GLN A 77 -18.35 28.77 15.80
C GLN A 77 -19.04 29.23 17.11
N GLU A 78 -18.78 30.47 17.55
CA GLU A 78 -19.37 31.04 18.78
C GLU A 78 -20.90 31.29 18.72
N GLU A 79 -21.57 31.13 17.57
CA GLU A 79 -23.02 31.45 17.42
C GLU A 79 -23.97 30.28 17.12
N MET A 80 -23.57 29.01 17.32
CA MET A 80 -24.45 27.86 17.02
C MET A 80 -24.75 27.00 18.25
N THR A 81 -25.98 26.47 18.35
CA THR A 81 -26.40 25.55 19.41
C THR A 81 -25.48 24.31 19.44
N ALA A 82 -25.14 23.77 20.62
CA ALA A 82 -24.23 22.62 20.77
C ALA A 82 -24.62 21.40 19.90
N ARG A 83 -25.92 21.22 19.62
CA ARG A 83 -26.43 20.19 18.70
C ARG A 83 -26.11 20.49 17.23
N GLU A 84 -26.23 21.74 16.81
CA GLU A 84 -25.91 22.17 15.44
C GLU A 84 -24.42 22.12 15.18
N GLN A 85 -23.59 22.49 16.17
CA GLN A 85 -22.14 22.31 16.10
C GLN A 85 -21.76 20.84 15.96
N PHE A 86 -22.36 19.95 16.76
CA PHE A 86 -22.08 18.52 16.65
C PHE A 86 -22.49 17.95 15.28
N ILE A 87 -23.67 18.32 14.77
CA ILE A 87 -24.14 17.88 13.45
C ILE A 87 -23.25 18.44 12.32
N TYR A 88 -22.85 19.70 12.42
CA TYR A 88 -21.99 20.34 11.43
C TYR A 88 -20.59 19.73 11.44
N THR A 89 -19.99 19.52 12.61
CA THR A 89 -18.71 18.85 12.79
C THR A 89 -18.75 17.41 12.28
N ALA A 90 -19.79 16.64 12.64
CA ALA A 90 -19.96 15.28 12.13
C ALA A 90 -20.09 15.25 10.60
N LYS A 91 -20.79 16.22 9.99
CA LYS A 91 -20.93 16.33 8.54
C LYS A 91 -19.63 16.74 7.85
N GLN A 92 -18.87 17.67 8.42
CA GLN A 92 -17.54 18.09 7.96
C GLN A 92 -16.55 16.92 8.03
N MET A 93 -16.48 16.28 9.20
CA MET A 93 -15.65 15.10 9.47
C MET A 93 -15.98 13.95 8.52
N GLY A 94 -17.27 13.67 8.29
CA GLY A 94 -17.72 12.64 7.35
C GLY A 94 -17.34 12.95 5.90
N ARG A 95 -17.51 14.19 5.43
CA ARG A 95 -17.10 14.59 4.07
C ARG A 95 -15.59 14.48 3.88
N ARG A 96 -14.81 14.91 4.87
CA ARG A 96 -13.35 14.82 4.85
C ARG A 96 -12.91 13.36 4.85
N SER A 97 -13.43 12.55 5.78
CA SER A 97 -13.15 11.12 5.87
C SER A 97 -13.50 10.37 4.57
N TRP A 98 -14.63 10.70 3.94
CA TRP A 98 -15.01 10.14 2.64
C TRP A 98 -14.01 10.51 1.53
N SER A 99 -13.56 11.77 1.49
CA SER A 99 -12.57 12.20 0.51
C SER A 99 -11.21 11.51 0.70
N SER A 100 -10.78 11.35 1.96
CA SER A 100 -9.54 10.63 2.31
C SER A 100 -9.65 9.15 1.97
N CYS A 101 -10.73 8.48 2.37
CA CYS A 101 -11.02 7.10 2.01
C CYS A 101 -10.91 6.87 0.50
N LYS A 102 -11.54 7.74 -0.31
CA LYS A 102 -11.46 7.65 -1.78
C LYS A 102 -10.03 7.80 -2.29
N ALA A 103 -9.26 8.76 -1.76
CA ALA A 103 -7.88 8.98 -2.19
C ALA A 103 -6.99 7.77 -1.88
N PHE A 104 -7.04 7.24 -0.66
CA PHE A 104 -6.23 6.09 -0.26
C PHE A 104 -6.68 4.78 -0.91
N ALA A 105 -7.98 4.59 -1.14
CA ALA A 105 -8.48 3.44 -1.88
C ALA A 105 -7.98 3.44 -3.33
N VAL A 106 -8.02 4.60 -4.00
CA VAL A 106 -7.52 4.73 -5.38
C VAL A 106 -6.00 4.57 -5.44
N MET A 107 -5.26 5.17 -4.50
CA MET A 107 -3.82 4.97 -4.37
C MET A 107 -3.46 3.48 -4.24
N GLY A 108 -4.10 2.77 -3.29
CA GLY A 108 -3.83 1.35 -3.05
C GLY A 108 -4.17 0.48 -4.27
N LEU A 109 -5.31 0.74 -4.91
CA LEU A 109 -5.73 0.02 -6.11
C LEU A 109 -4.72 0.19 -7.25
N ILE A 110 -4.33 1.42 -7.58
CA ILE A 110 -3.42 1.68 -8.70
C ILE A 110 -2.03 1.10 -8.42
N PHE A 111 -1.53 1.27 -7.20
CA PHE A 111 -0.21 0.74 -6.80
C PHE A 111 -0.15 -0.77 -6.96
N SER A 112 -1.11 -1.48 -6.38
CA SER A 112 -1.22 -2.94 -6.43
C SER A 112 -1.48 -3.48 -7.83
N ALA A 113 -2.29 -2.78 -8.63
CA ALA A 113 -2.54 -3.12 -10.02
C ALA A 113 -1.26 -2.98 -10.86
N ALA A 114 -0.54 -1.86 -10.70
CA ALA A 114 0.68 -1.59 -11.43
C ALA A 114 1.77 -2.61 -11.08
N GLU A 115 1.97 -2.93 -9.80
CA GLU A 115 2.89 -3.99 -9.40
C GLU A 115 2.50 -5.32 -10.03
N CYS A 116 1.26 -5.78 -9.88
CA CYS A 116 0.86 -7.09 -10.39
C CYS A 116 0.98 -7.20 -11.92
N ILE A 117 0.66 -6.13 -12.67
CA ILE A 117 0.83 -6.12 -14.13
C ILE A 117 2.30 -6.22 -14.51
N VAL A 118 3.17 -5.46 -13.84
CA VAL A 118 4.61 -5.47 -14.13
C VAL A 118 5.25 -6.80 -13.70
N GLU A 119 4.85 -7.35 -12.57
CA GLU A 119 5.25 -8.68 -12.10
C GLU A 119 4.83 -9.77 -13.09
N LYS A 120 3.59 -9.75 -13.60
CA LYS A 120 3.15 -10.70 -14.63
C LYS A 120 3.93 -10.57 -15.94
N ALA A 121 4.30 -9.34 -16.31
CA ALA A 121 5.06 -9.11 -17.54
C ALA A 121 6.53 -9.54 -17.42
N ARG A 122 7.14 -9.38 -16.25
CA ARG A 122 8.59 -9.62 -16.03
C ARG A 122 8.91 -10.92 -15.31
N ALA A 123 7.91 -11.58 -14.73
CA ALA A 123 8.01 -12.79 -13.91
C ALA A 123 9.07 -12.69 -12.79
N LYS A 124 9.31 -11.46 -12.30
CA LYS A 124 10.26 -11.14 -11.23
C LYS A 124 9.68 -10.06 -10.33
N HIS A 125 9.91 -10.19 -9.03
CA HIS A 125 9.68 -9.15 -8.04
C HIS A 125 11.02 -8.46 -7.77
N ASP A 126 11.19 -7.27 -8.31
CA ASP A 126 12.39 -6.45 -8.14
C ASP A 126 11.99 -5.05 -7.69
N VAL A 127 12.85 -4.39 -6.93
CA VAL A 127 12.75 -2.97 -6.51
C VAL A 127 12.35 -2.05 -7.66
N THR A 128 12.90 -2.28 -8.85
CA THR A 128 12.58 -1.46 -10.02
C THR A 128 11.11 -1.51 -10.44
N ASN A 129 10.42 -2.64 -10.21
CA ASN A 129 9.00 -2.77 -10.50
C ASN A 129 8.16 -1.96 -9.50
N THR A 130 8.53 -2.00 -8.22
CA THR A 130 7.92 -1.19 -7.15
C THR A 130 8.09 0.30 -7.41
N VAL A 131 9.27 0.73 -7.89
CA VAL A 131 9.54 2.13 -8.25
C VAL A 131 8.67 2.58 -9.42
N VAL A 132 8.53 1.74 -10.45
CA VAL A 132 7.66 2.02 -11.59
C VAL A 132 6.19 2.08 -11.13
N ALA A 133 5.74 1.16 -10.29
CA ALA A 133 4.40 1.18 -9.72
C ALA A 133 4.15 2.44 -8.90
N GLY A 134 5.11 2.84 -8.06
CA GLY A 134 5.10 4.10 -7.31
C GLY A 134 4.98 5.31 -8.23
N CYS A 135 5.82 5.40 -9.26
CA CYS A 135 5.77 6.48 -10.24
C CYS A 135 4.41 6.54 -10.98
N VAL A 136 3.87 5.40 -11.42
CA VAL A 136 2.58 5.33 -12.10
C VAL A 136 1.45 5.78 -11.17
N THR A 137 1.50 5.36 -9.90
CA THR A 137 0.50 5.74 -8.89
C THR A 137 0.56 7.24 -8.60
N GLY A 138 1.76 7.78 -8.32
CA GLY A 138 1.96 9.21 -8.07
C GLY A 138 1.63 10.08 -9.28
N GLY A 139 2.06 9.65 -10.47
CA GLY A 139 1.79 10.34 -11.74
C GLY A 139 0.31 10.36 -12.09
N SER A 140 -0.41 9.25 -11.93
CA SER A 140 -1.85 9.16 -12.22
C SER A 140 -2.69 9.99 -11.26
N MET A 141 -2.34 10.01 -9.97
CA MET A 141 -3.03 10.84 -8.97
C MET A 141 -2.84 12.34 -9.23
N SER A 142 -1.62 12.73 -9.61
CA SER A 142 -1.27 14.13 -9.89
C SER A 142 -1.59 14.58 -11.32
N ALA A 143 -2.09 13.68 -12.18
CA ALA A 143 -2.38 13.97 -13.58
C ALA A 143 -3.35 15.15 -13.77
N LYS A 144 -4.34 15.30 -12.86
CA LYS A 144 -5.29 16.43 -12.89
C LYS A 144 -4.64 17.78 -12.60
N GLY A 145 -3.46 17.81 -11.98
CA GLY A 145 -2.68 19.02 -11.72
C GLY A 145 -1.82 19.47 -12.91
N GLY A 146 -1.90 18.77 -14.06
CA GLY A 146 -1.10 19.03 -15.24
C GLY A 146 0.21 18.24 -15.28
N PRO A 147 0.97 18.33 -16.38
CA PRO A 147 2.14 17.48 -16.62
C PRO A 147 3.27 17.72 -15.60
N LYS A 148 3.48 18.97 -15.17
CA LYS A 148 4.48 19.29 -14.14
C LYS A 148 4.15 18.63 -12.79
N ALA A 149 2.88 18.66 -12.39
CA ALA A 149 2.42 18.00 -11.17
C ALA A 149 2.55 16.47 -11.28
N ALA A 150 2.24 15.90 -12.45
CA ALA A 150 2.43 14.47 -12.69
C ALA A 150 3.90 14.03 -12.59
N CYS A 151 4.84 14.82 -13.13
CA CYS A 151 6.27 14.53 -12.99
C CYS A 151 6.74 14.59 -11.53
N VAL A 152 6.33 15.61 -10.78
CA VAL A 152 6.65 15.74 -9.35
C VAL A 152 6.01 14.60 -8.55
N GLY A 153 4.77 14.24 -8.85
CA GLY A 153 4.06 13.11 -8.23
C GLY A 153 4.77 11.78 -8.49
N CYS A 154 5.13 11.50 -9.74
CA CYS A 154 5.91 10.31 -10.09
C CYS A 154 7.24 10.27 -9.34
N ALA A 155 8.03 11.34 -9.37
CA ALA A 155 9.33 11.40 -8.71
C ALA A 155 9.22 11.22 -7.19
N GLY A 156 8.23 11.86 -6.56
CA GLY A 156 7.98 11.75 -5.12
C GLY A 156 7.60 10.34 -4.69
N PHE A 157 6.64 9.73 -5.39
CA PHE A 157 6.21 8.36 -5.07
C PHE A 157 7.28 7.32 -5.40
N ALA A 158 8.02 7.48 -6.50
CA ALA A 158 9.17 6.65 -6.83
C ALA A 158 10.24 6.69 -5.73
N ALA A 159 10.61 7.90 -5.28
CA ALA A 159 11.59 8.07 -4.21
C ALA A 159 11.10 7.47 -2.88
N PHE A 160 9.82 7.66 -2.55
CA PHE A 160 9.23 7.08 -1.35
C PHE A 160 9.25 5.54 -1.39
N SER A 161 8.91 4.93 -2.52
CA SER A 161 8.98 3.47 -2.69
C SER A 161 10.40 2.93 -2.47
N VAL A 162 11.42 3.55 -3.07
CA VAL A 162 12.84 3.16 -2.84
C VAL A 162 13.19 3.27 -1.35
N LEU A 163 12.78 4.36 -0.71
CA LEU A 163 13.11 4.61 0.69
C LEU A 163 12.50 3.54 1.60
N ILE A 164 11.24 3.17 1.38
CA ILE A 164 10.57 2.13 2.16
C ILE A 164 11.21 0.76 1.93
N GLU A 165 11.51 0.39 0.69
CA GLU A 165 12.20 -0.88 0.42
C GLU A 165 13.58 -0.91 1.06
N LYS A 166 14.37 0.16 0.93
CA LYS A 166 15.68 0.29 1.60
C LYS A 166 15.57 0.21 3.13
N PHE A 167 14.50 0.77 3.69
CA PHE A 167 14.25 0.71 5.13
C PHE A 167 13.90 -0.71 5.58
N LEU A 168 13.01 -1.39 4.84
CA LEU A 168 12.63 -2.78 5.13
C LEU A 168 13.81 -3.75 4.96
N GLU A 169 14.61 -3.59 3.90
CA GLU A 169 15.86 -4.33 3.67
C GLU A 169 16.87 -4.16 4.81
N ARG A 170 16.90 -2.99 5.46
CA ARG A 170 17.82 -2.72 6.58
C ARG A 170 17.35 -3.27 7.91
N HIS A 171 16.06 -3.52 8.06
CA HIS A 171 15.43 -3.97 9.31
C HIS A 171 14.95 -5.42 9.28
N THR A 172 15.09 -6.10 8.14
CA THR A 172 14.84 -7.54 7.96
C THR A 172 16.18 -8.24 7.79
#